data_AF-A0A2K8XQD8-F1
#
_entry.id   AF-A0A2K8XQD8-F1
#
_cell.length_a   1.000
_cell.length_b   1.000
_cell.length_c   1.000
_cell.angle_alpha   90.00
_cell.angle_beta   90.00
_cell.angle_gamma   90.00
#
_symmetry.space_group_name_H-M   'P 1'
#
loop_
_entity.id
_entity.type
_entity.pdbx_description
1 polymer ?
#
loop_
_entity_poly.entity_id
_entity_poly.type
_entity_poly.pdbx_seq_one_letter_code
_entity_poly.pdbx_strand_id
1 'polypeptide(L)'
;MKLPVIKHLTNFIEVNDQDYLLETIETLEALTEVPSLKDEELDVIGELISNMYGALEVDKMVKEGTPKKEALNTFMKRVLGSIDK
;
A
#
# COMPACT_ATOMS: atom_id res chain seq x y z
N MET A 1 -2.39 4.79 -6.86
CA MET A 1 -1.27 4.54 -5.92
C MET A 1 -0.27 5.69 -5.96
N LYS A 2 0.23 6.11 -4.78
CA LYS A 2 1.14 7.25 -4.56
C LYS A 2 2.46 6.77 -3.99
N LEU A 3 3.53 6.92 -4.78
CA LEU A 3 4.88 6.49 -4.39
C LEU A 3 5.38 7.10 -3.06
N PRO A 4 5.23 8.41 -2.79
CA PRO A 4 5.69 8.97 -1.51
C PRO A 4 5.04 8.31 -0.29
N VAL A 5 3.78 7.90 -0.43
CA VAL A 5 3.01 7.21 0.63
C VAL A 5 3.55 5.80 0.84
N ILE A 6 3.71 5.02 -0.23
CA ILE A 6 4.26 3.65 -0.17
C ILE A 6 5.64 3.66 0.50
N LYS A 7 6.54 4.56 0.08
CA LYS A 7 7.88 4.66 0.67
C LYS A 7 7.82 4.99 2.17
N HIS A 8 6.93 5.90 2.58
CA HIS A 8 6.76 6.24 3.98
C HIS A 8 6.23 5.04 4.78
N LEU A 9 5.22 4.34 4.27
CA LEU A 9 4.64 3.16 4.90
C LEU A 9 5.62 1.98 4.98
N THR A 10 6.45 1.74 3.97
CA THR A 10 7.53 0.74 4.07
C THR A 10 8.52 1.08 5.18
N ASN A 11 8.87 2.35 5.38
CA ASN A 11 9.70 2.76 6.52
C ASN A 11 8.95 2.57 7.85
N PHE A 12 7.64 2.81 7.86
CA PHE A 12 6.82 2.60 9.04
C PHE A 12 6.81 1.13 9.46
N ILE A 13 6.69 0.19 8.51
CA ILE A 13 6.76 -1.25 8.77
C ILE A 13 8.10 -1.64 9.42
N GLU A 14 9.23 -1.09 8.94
CA GLU A 14 10.56 -1.40 9.48
C GLU A 14 10.76 -0.99 10.94
N VAL A 15 10.10 0.09 11.36
CA VAL A 15 10.19 0.61 12.74
C VAL A 15 9.21 -0.09 13.67
N ASN A 16 8.10 -0.59 13.12
CA ASN A 16 7.04 -1.25 13.86
C ASN A 16 6.94 -2.71 13.38
N ASP A 17 5.82 -3.09 12.80
CA ASP A 17 5.62 -4.33 12.07
C ASP A 17 4.60 -4.11 10.93
N GLN A 18 4.38 -5.14 10.14
CA GLN A 18 3.42 -5.12 9.03
C GLN A 18 1.96 -5.24 9.51
N ASP A 19 1.73 -5.71 10.73
CA ASP A 19 0.41 -6.06 11.24
C ASP A 19 -0.42 -4.79 11.44
N TYR A 20 0.20 -3.67 11.84
CA TYR A 20 -0.44 -2.35 11.84
C TYR A 20 -1.14 -2.01 10.51
N LEU A 21 -0.52 -2.34 9.37
CA LEU A 21 -1.10 -2.07 8.06
C LEU A 21 -2.19 -3.09 7.73
N LEU A 22 -1.97 -4.37 8.02
CA LEU A 22 -2.95 -5.43 7.75
C LEU A 22 -4.25 -5.19 8.52
N GLU A 23 -4.16 -4.86 9.82
CA GLU A 23 -5.32 -4.54 10.66
C GLU A 23 -6.02 -3.25 10.22
N THR A 24 -5.25 -2.25 9.79
CA THR A 24 -5.82 -1.00 9.26
C THR A 24 -6.56 -1.26 7.95
N ILE A 25 -5.99 -2.07 7.06
CA ILE A 25 -6.65 -2.47 5.80
C ILE A 25 -7.96 -3.18 6.11
N GLU A 26 -7.97 -4.16 7.01
CA GLU A 26 -9.19 -4.88 7.40
C GLU A 26 -10.26 -3.91 7.96
N THR A 27 -9.84 -2.95 8.78
CA THR A 27 -10.73 -1.90 9.32
C THR A 27 -11.30 -1.02 8.21
N LEU A 28 -10.47 -0.62 7.24
CA LEU A 28 -10.90 0.22 6.11
C LEU A 28 -11.79 -0.53 5.14
N GLU A 29 -11.52 -1.81 4.87
CA GLU A 29 -12.36 -2.69 4.05
C GLU A 29 -13.75 -2.83 4.68
N ALA A 30 -13.83 -3.11 5.99
CA ALA A 30 -15.09 -3.14 6.73
C ALA A 30 -15.83 -1.78 6.68
N LEU A 31 -15.10 -0.66 6.73
CA LEU A 31 -15.69 0.68 6.64
C LEU A 31 -16.36 0.90 5.26
N THR A 32 -15.82 0.34 4.18
CA THR A 32 -16.41 0.49 2.83
C THR A 32 -17.78 -0.17 2.67
N GLU A 33 -18.18 -1.05 3.58
CA GLU A 33 -19.50 -1.69 3.56
C GLU A 33 -20.64 -0.76 4.05
N VAL A 34 -20.30 0.43 4.57
CA VAL A 34 -21.29 1.40 5.07
C VAL A 34 -22.06 2.03 3.90
N PRO A 35 -23.39 1.80 3.77
CA PRO A 35 -24.15 2.22 2.58
C PRO A 35 -24.28 3.74 2.39
N SER A 36 -24.01 4.52 3.42
CA SER A 36 -24.12 5.99 3.39
C SER A 36 -22.84 6.69 2.93
N LEU A 37 -21.75 5.96 2.71
CA LEU A 37 -20.52 6.53 2.15
C LEU A 37 -20.75 6.93 0.70
N LYS A 38 -20.26 8.10 0.34
CA LYS A 38 -20.30 8.59 -1.03
C LYS A 38 -19.18 7.95 -1.84
N ASP A 39 -19.36 7.93 -3.16
CA ASP A 39 -18.35 7.44 -4.10
C ASP A 39 -16.98 8.13 -3.89
N GLU A 40 -16.95 9.44 -3.65
CA GLU A 40 -15.72 10.19 -3.39
C GLU A 40 -14.98 9.73 -2.11
N GLU A 41 -15.72 9.30 -1.09
CA GLU A 41 -15.16 8.79 0.16
C GLU A 41 -14.64 7.36 -0.03
N LEU A 42 -15.37 6.54 -0.78
CA LEU A 42 -14.96 5.19 -1.16
C LEU A 42 -13.70 5.21 -2.03
N ASP A 43 -13.59 6.15 -2.98
CA ASP A 43 -12.42 6.33 -3.82
C ASP A 43 -11.17 6.67 -2.98
N VAL A 44 -11.31 7.55 -1.99
CA VAL A 44 -10.22 7.90 -1.08
C VAL A 44 -9.81 6.71 -0.22
N ILE A 45 -10.76 5.97 0.35
CA ILE A 45 -10.48 4.77 1.14
C ILE A 45 -9.79 3.70 0.27
N GLY A 46 -10.30 3.47 -0.94
CA GLY A 46 -9.70 2.55 -1.90
C GLY A 46 -8.27 2.93 -2.28
N GLU A 47 -7.99 4.23 -2.43
CA GLU A 47 -6.63 4.71 -2.66
C GLU A 47 -5.71 4.44 -1.45
N LEU A 48 -6.20 4.64 -0.23
CA LEU A 48 -5.44 4.35 1.00
C LEU A 48 -5.12 2.86 1.11
N ILE A 49 -6.12 1.99 0.95
CA ILE A 49 -5.95 0.53 0.95
C ILE A 49 -4.92 0.11 -0.11
N SER A 50 -5.07 0.61 -1.34
CA SER A 50 -4.16 0.30 -2.45
C SER A 50 -2.70 0.71 -2.14
N ASN A 51 -2.49 1.86 -1.48
CA ASN A 51 -1.15 2.28 -1.07
C ASN A 51 -0.57 1.40 0.05
N MET A 52 -1.39 0.95 1.01
CA MET A 52 -0.94 0.07 2.09
C MET A 52 -0.54 -1.31 1.56
N TYR A 53 -1.35 -1.92 0.67
CA TYR A 53 -0.96 -3.15 -0.02
C TYR A 53 0.33 -2.99 -0.83
N GLY A 54 0.51 -1.83 -1.49
CA GLY A 54 1.76 -1.54 -2.19
C GLY A 54 2.98 -1.50 -1.25
N ALA A 55 2.82 -0.99 -0.03
CA ALA A 55 3.89 -0.98 0.97
C ALA A 55 4.19 -2.40 1.50
N LEU A 56 3.15 -3.20 1.77
CA LEU A 56 3.29 -4.60 2.19
C LEU A 56 4.01 -5.44 1.15
N GLU A 57 3.78 -5.19 -0.13
CA GLU A 57 4.46 -5.92 -1.18
C GLU A 57 5.95 -5.57 -1.29
N VAL A 58 6.29 -4.29 -1.14
CA VAL A 58 7.70 -3.87 -1.03
C VAL A 58 8.36 -4.52 0.18
N ASP A 59 7.70 -4.53 1.33
CA ASP A 59 8.20 -5.19 2.55
C ASP A 59 8.41 -6.69 2.36
N LYS A 60 7.48 -7.38 1.69
CA LYS A 60 7.64 -8.80 1.32
C LYS A 60 8.90 -9.03 0.50
N MET A 61 9.14 -8.23 -0.55
CA MET A 61 10.36 -8.34 -1.36
C MET A 61 11.63 -8.16 -0.53
N VAL A 62 11.60 -7.24 0.45
CA VAL A 62 12.72 -7.01 1.38
C VAL A 62 12.95 -8.23 2.28
N LYS A 63 11.89 -8.80 2.85
CA LYS A 63 11.95 -10.04 3.65
C LYS A 63 12.45 -11.24 2.85
N GLU A 64 12.19 -11.27 1.53
CA GLU A 64 12.71 -12.28 0.59
C GLU A 64 14.17 -12.03 0.18
N GLY A 65 14.81 -10.97 0.69
CA GLY A 65 16.23 -10.68 0.49
C GLY A 65 16.54 -9.64 -0.59
N THR A 66 15.52 -9.02 -1.19
CA THR A 66 15.73 -7.92 -2.15
C THR A 66 16.17 -6.66 -1.39
N PRO A 67 17.27 -5.99 -1.78
CA PRO A 67 17.63 -4.72 -1.17
C PRO A 67 16.49 -3.70 -1.27
N LYS A 68 16.15 -3.02 -0.17
CA LYS A 68 15.00 -2.08 -0.10
C LYS A 68 14.92 -1.08 -1.26
N LYS A 69 16.04 -0.50 -1.65
CA LYS A 69 16.11 0.45 -2.77
C LYS A 69 15.70 -0.23 -4.09
N GLU A 70 16.12 -1.47 -4.30
CA GLU A 70 15.76 -2.26 -5.46
C GLU A 70 14.29 -2.70 -5.41
N ALA A 71 13.79 -3.15 -4.25
CA ALA A 71 12.38 -3.49 -4.05
C ALA A 71 11.45 -2.31 -4.40
N LEU A 72 11.74 -1.12 -3.85
CA LEU A 72 11.02 0.11 -4.18
C LEU A 72 11.07 0.43 -5.68
N ASN A 73 12.25 0.34 -6.29
CA ASN A 73 12.42 0.63 -7.73
C ASN A 73 11.67 -0.35 -8.63
N THR A 74 11.71 -1.64 -8.29
CA THR A 74 11.02 -2.70 -9.03
C THR A 74 9.51 -2.52 -8.92
N PHE A 75 9.00 -2.27 -7.71
CA PHE A 75 7.58 -1.98 -7.50
C PHE A 75 7.13 -0.73 -8.28
N MET A 76 7.92 0.34 -8.23
CA MET A 76 7.66 1.57 -9.00
C MET A 76 7.55 1.33 -10.50
N LYS A 77 8.50 0.59 -11.07
CA LYS A 77 8.48 0.26 -12.49
C LYS A 77 7.24 -0.52 -12.88
N ARG A 78 6.74 -1.40 -12.00
CA ARG A 78 5.51 -2.13 -12.25
C ARG A 78 4.30 -1.21 -12.21
N VAL A 79 4.15 -0.38 -11.18
CA VAL A 79 3.02 0.55 -11.08
C VAL A 79 2.97 1.51 -12.27
N LEU A 80 4.12 2.05 -12.69
CA LEU A 80 4.21 2.94 -13.86
C LEU A 80 4.04 2.19 -15.18
N GLY A 81 4.62 0.99 -15.32
CA GLY A 81 4.48 0.15 -16.51
C GLY A 81 3.08 -0.44 -16.71
N SER A 82 2.27 -0.48 -15.64
CA SER A 82 0.84 -0.78 -15.70
C SER A 82 -0.03 0.39 -16.17
N ILE A 83 0.53 1.60 -16.31
CA ILE A 83 -0.20 2.80 -16.77
C ILE A 83 -0.06 3.00 -18.31
N ASP A 84 0.96 2.43 -18.94
CA ASP A 84 1.23 2.55 -20.38
C ASP A 84 0.68 1.38 -21.24
N LYS A 85 -0.36 0.67 -20.77
CA LYS A 85 -1.04 -0.38 -21.55
C LYS A 85 -2.56 -0.24 -21.54
#